data_AF-A0A0S7EMW1-F1
#
_entry.id   AF-A0A0S7EMW1-F1
#
_cell.length_a   1.000
_cell.length_b   1.000
_cell.length_c   1.000
_cell.angle_alpha   90.00
_cell.angle_beta   90.00
_cell.angle_gamma   90.00
#
_symmetry.space_group_name_H-M   'P 1'
#
loop_
_entity.id
_entity.type
_entity.pdbx_description
1 polymer ?
#
loop_
_entity_poly.entity_id
_entity_poly.type
_entity_poly.pdbx_seq_one_letter_code
_entity_poly.pdbx_strand_id
1 'polypeptide(L)'
;KESMLAKLYIDVLGLPKNGPEASKLLNYRAPTTSQGEAGDFAGMAYFVLKKRCASQGNLSIKEVNDFLDSVAINNASKQKDQVKKSLLHLITQSSALEQKWLIRMILKDMKLGVSKETVLQVFHPDAAELYNVNTDLKKVCQQLHNPSVSLSEVSIELFSAFKPMLAAVANIRNIEKQMGNSPFYLETKLDGERIQLHKDGDVYKYFSRNAFEYTQQFGGSPLEGSLTPYIHNVFKSNVVNCILDGEM
;
A
#
# COMPACT_ATOMS: atom_id res chain seq x y z
N LYS A 1 7.52 11.67 -0.89
CA LYS A 1 8.81 11.51 -1.61
C LYS A 1 9.93 12.11 -0.78
N GLU A 2 11.11 11.51 -0.84
CA GLU A 2 12.30 11.80 -0.05
C GLU A 2 12.73 13.27 -0.16
N SER A 3 12.65 13.86 -1.35
CA SER A 3 12.99 15.27 -1.57
C SER A 3 12.12 16.25 -0.78
N MET A 4 10.85 15.90 -0.51
CA MET A 4 9.97 16.72 0.33
C MET A 4 10.33 16.58 1.81
N LEU A 5 10.59 15.35 2.27
CA LEU A 5 11.05 15.09 3.64
C LEU A 5 12.40 15.77 3.91
N ALA A 6 13.34 15.73 2.96
CA ALA A 6 14.63 16.40 3.07
C ALA A 6 14.46 17.90 3.30
N LYS A 7 13.65 18.58 2.48
CA LYS A 7 13.35 20.01 2.63
C LYS A 7 12.70 20.31 3.98
N LEU A 8 11.74 19.49 4.40
CA LEU A 8 11.08 19.64 5.69
C LEU A 8 12.10 19.53 6.84
N TYR A 9 12.96 18.51 6.82
CA TYR A 9 13.99 18.34 7.84
C TYR A 9 14.97 19.50 7.88
N ILE A 10 15.37 20.04 6.73
CA ILE A 10 16.24 21.22 6.66
C ILE A 10 15.58 22.44 7.30
N ASP A 11 14.31 22.68 6.96
CA ASP A 11 13.55 23.81 7.51
C ASP A 11 13.33 23.67 9.02
N VAL A 12 12.91 22.48 9.47
CA VAL A 12 12.57 22.21 10.88
C VAL A 12 13.80 22.22 11.79
N LEU A 13 14.91 21.67 11.33
CA LEU A 13 16.16 21.63 12.12
C LEU A 13 16.97 22.92 11.98
N GLY A 14 16.50 23.89 11.19
CA GLY A 14 17.23 25.14 10.91
C GLY A 14 18.60 24.90 10.27
N LEU A 15 18.73 23.86 9.43
CA LEU A 15 20.02 23.55 8.81
C LEU A 15 20.39 24.64 7.80
N PRO A 16 21.66 25.09 7.77
CA PRO A 16 22.12 25.99 6.72
C PRO A 16 21.85 25.35 5.35
N LYS A 17 21.14 26.05 4.45
CA LYS A 17 20.71 25.51 3.15
C LYS A 17 21.87 25.00 2.29
N ASN A 18 23.04 25.62 2.41
CA ASN A 18 24.29 25.24 1.72
C ASN A 18 25.24 24.44 2.62
N GLY A 19 24.78 24.01 3.79
CA GLY A 19 25.56 23.25 4.76
C GLY A 19 25.73 21.78 4.36
N PRO A 20 26.74 21.10 4.93
CA PRO A 20 27.03 19.70 4.60
C PRO A 20 25.88 18.75 4.94
N GLU A 21 25.14 18.99 6.02
CA GLU A 21 24.00 18.15 6.44
C GLU A 21 22.78 18.33 5.53
N ALA A 22 22.47 19.57 5.13
CA ALA A 22 21.41 19.85 4.18
C ALA A 22 21.71 19.24 2.80
N SER A 23 22.96 19.37 2.33
CA SER A 23 23.41 18.75 1.08
C SER A 23 23.32 17.23 1.14
N LYS A 24 23.68 16.59 2.25
CA LYS A 24 23.51 15.13 2.46
C LYS A 24 22.05 14.70 2.34
N LEU A 25 21.12 15.39 3.01
CA LEU A 25 19.70 15.04 2.94
C LEU A 25 19.12 15.20 1.52
N LEU A 26 19.48 16.27 0.81
CA LEU A 26 19.00 16.53 -0.55
C LEU A 26 19.63 15.57 -1.58
N ASN A 27 20.90 15.22 -1.40
CA ASN A 27 21.69 14.42 -2.31
C ASN A 27 21.98 13.02 -1.74
N TYR A 28 21.03 12.42 -1.03
CA TYR A 28 21.22 11.14 -0.31
C TYR A 28 21.62 9.94 -1.18
N ARG A 29 21.49 10.06 -2.51
CA ARG A 29 21.90 9.05 -3.49
C ARG A 29 23.33 9.25 -4.00
N ALA A 30 23.97 10.39 -3.70
CA ALA A 30 25.34 10.64 -4.11
C ALA A 30 26.26 9.63 -3.42
N PRO A 31 27.26 9.07 -4.15
CA PRO A 31 28.17 8.09 -3.59
C PRO A 31 28.94 8.69 -2.40
N THR A 32 28.84 8.05 -1.24
CA THR A 32 29.61 8.37 -0.05
C THR A 32 30.85 7.48 0.04
N THR A 33 31.93 7.98 0.66
CA THR A 33 33.17 7.20 0.90
C THR A 33 32.96 5.99 1.80
N SER A 34 31.90 5.99 2.62
CA SER A 34 31.43 4.84 3.38
C SER A 34 30.58 3.91 2.50
N GLN A 35 31.09 2.70 2.25
CA GLN A 35 30.35 1.62 1.57
C GLN A 35 29.05 1.31 2.34
N GLY A 36 27.90 1.37 1.66
CA GLY A 36 26.63 0.80 2.16
C GLY A 36 25.52 1.78 2.56
N GLU A 37 25.75 3.09 2.57
CA GLU A 37 24.72 4.08 3.03
C GLU A 37 24.12 4.93 1.91
N ALA A 38 24.73 4.96 0.72
CA ALA A 38 24.20 5.69 -0.42
C ALA A 38 22.85 5.10 -0.85
N GLY A 39 21.81 5.93 -0.85
CA GLY A 39 20.46 5.53 -1.26
C GLY A 39 19.49 5.14 -0.14
N ASP A 40 19.90 5.03 1.13
CA ASP A 40 18.97 4.92 2.28
C ASP A 40 18.75 6.30 2.93
N PHE A 41 17.69 6.99 2.48
CA PHE A 41 17.32 8.30 3.02
C PHE A 41 17.06 8.26 4.53
N ALA A 42 16.39 7.23 5.05
CA ALA A 42 16.07 7.12 6.46
C ALA A 42 17.32 6.91 7.32
N GLY A 43 18.23 6.05 6.84
CA GLY A 43 19.55 5.86 7.47
C GLY A 43 20.35 7.16 7.52
N MET A 44 20.38 7.91 6.42
CA MET A 44 21.09 9.19 6.36
C MET A 44 20.47 10.24 7.28
N ALA A 45 19.14 10.34 7.31
CA ALA A 45 18.42 11.24 8.19
C ALA A 45 18.73 10.94 9.67
N TYR A 46 18.78 9.67 10.07
CA TYR A 46 19.15 9.27 11.43
C TYR A 46 20.50 9.84 11.87
N PHE A 47 21.52 9.80 11.03
CA PHE A 47 22.85 10.32 11.40
C PHE A 47 22.87 11.84 11.58
N VAL A 48 22.07 12.58 10.81
CA VAL A 48 21.88 14.02 10.99
C VAL A 48 21.10 14.32 12.28
N LEU A 49 20.09 13.51 12.58
CA LEU A 49 19.17 13.68 13.71
C LEU A 49 19.77 13.26 15.06
N LYS A 50 20.66 12.25 15.08
CA LYS A 50 21.23 11.66 16.31
C LYS A 50 21.81 12.70 17.28
N LYS A 51 22.36 13.80 16.77
CA LYS A 51 22.98 14.86 17.57
C LYS A 51 22.02 15.98 17.97
N ARG A 52 20.77 15.95 17.49
CA ARG A 52 19.82 17.08 17.52
C ARG A 52 18.48 16.75 18.17
N CYS A 53 18.14 15.47 18.30
CA CYS A 53 16.87 15.02 18.89
C CYS A 53 17.02 14.56 20.34
N ALA A 54 15.90 14.58 21.07
CA ALA A 54 15.81 13.98 22.40
C ALA A 54 16.13 12.47 22.38
N SER A 55 16.54 11.94 23.54
CA SER A 55 16.89 10.53 23.70
C SER A 55 15.70 9.57 23.60
N GLN A 56 14.48 10.05 23.89
CA GLN A 56 13.27 9.23 23.90
C GLN A 56 12.08 10.02 23.34
N GLY A 57 11.22 9.36 22.56
CA GLY A 57 9.93 9.89 22.15
C GLY A 57 8.85 9.69 23.22
N ASN A 58 7.68 10.31 23.00
CA ASN A 58 6.55 10.24 23.93
C ASN A 58 5.23 9.84 23.25
N LEU A 59 5.27 9.39 22.00
CA LEU A 59 4.08 9.02 21.23
C LEU A 59 3.78 7.53 21.35
N SER A 60 2.51 7.21 21.55
CA SER A 60 1.97 5.87 21.40
C SER A 60 1.80 5.49 19.92
N ILE A 61 1.68 4.19 19.63
CA ILE A 61 1.38 3.68 18.28
C ILE A 61 0.07 4.27 17.74
N LYS A 62 -0.94 4.47 18.61
CA LYS A 62 -2.21 5.06 18.22
C LYS A 62 -2.01 6.51 17.77
N GLU A 63 -1.32 7.33 18.56
CA GLU A 63 -1.06 8.72 18.21
C GLU A 63 -0.25 8.84 16.93
N VAL A 64 0.75 7.98 16.72
CA VAL A 64 1.49 7.92 15.45
C VAL A 64 0.55 7.67 14.27
N ASN A 65 -0.38 6.71 14.38
CA ASN A 65 -1.37 6.46 13.32
C ASN A 65 -2.31 7.66 13.13
N ASP A 66 -2.82 8.26 14.21
CA ASP A 66 -3.69 9.44 14.13
C ASP A 66 -2.99 10.61 13.39
N PHE A 67 -1.68 10.81 13.63
CA PHE A 67 -0.90 11.82 12.91
C PHE A 67 -0.66 11.46 11.44
N LEU A 68 -0.40 10.18 11.13
CA LEU A 68 -0.26 9.72 9.75
C LEU A 68 -1.57 9.87 8.97
N ASP A 69 -2.72 9.62 9.61
CA ASP A 69 -4.05 9.85 9.06
C ASP A 69 -4.26 11.34 8.77
N SER A 70 -3.92 12.22 9.72
CA SER A 70 -3.96 13.67 9.52
C SER A 70 -3.09 14.12 8.33
N VAL A 71 -1.87 13.57 8.19
CA VAL A 71 -1.00 13.86 7.05
C VAL A 71 -1.65 13.42 5.73
N ALA A 72 -2.24 12.23 5.68
CA ALA A 72 -2.90 11.71 4.49
C ALA A 72 -4.12 12.56 4.08
N ILE A 73 -5.01 12.87 5.03
CA ILE A 73 -6.23 13.67 4.82
C ILE A 73 -5.88 15.09 4.36
N ASN A 74 -4.93 15.75 5.03
CA ASN A 74 -4.51 17.10 4.67
C ASN A 74 -3.82 17.14 3.30
N ASN A 75 -3.05 16.10 2.94
CA ASN A 75 -2.45 15.98 1.63
C ASN A 75 -3.50 15.80 0.53
N ALA A 76 -4.51 14.94 0.75
CA ALA A 76 -5.64 14.77 -0.17
C ALA A 76 -6.42 16.09 -0.36
N SER A 77 -6.54 16.87 0.71
CA SER A 77 -7.17 18.21 0.71
C SER A 77 -6.26 19.34 0.21
N LYS A 78 -5.04 19.03 -0.26
CA LYS A 78 -4.03 20.00 -0.74
C LYS A 78 -3.59 21.05 0.30
N GLN A 79 -3.76 20.78 1.60
CA GLN A 79 -3.42 21.68 2.70
C GLN A 79 -1.95 21.50 3.14
N LYS A 80 -1.02 22.04 2.34
CA LYS A 80 0.44 21.84 2.54
C LYS A 80 0.95 22.27 3.92
N ASP A 81 0.43 23.36 4.46
CA ASP A 81 0.90 23.87 5.76
C ASP A 81 0.45 22.97 6.93
N GLN A 82 -0.74 22.37 6.85
CA GLN A 82 -1.20 21.40 7.86
C GLN A 82 -0.41 20.09 7.80
N VAL A 83 -0.04 19.65 6.59
CA VAL A 83 0.87 18.50 6.41
C VAL A 83 2.21 18.78 7.09
N LYS A 84 2.81 19.95 6.84
CA LYS A 84 4.07 20.36 7.49
C LYS A 84 3.92 20.41 9.01
N LYS A 85 2.84 20.98 9.52
CA LYS A 85 2.57 21.07 10.97
C LYS A 85 2.45 19.69 11.62
N SER A 86 1.74 18.76 10.98
CA SER A 86 1.56 17.39 11.49
C SER A 86 2.88 16.62 11.49
N LEU A 87 3.68 16.74 10.41
CA LEU A 87 5.00 16.11 10.34
C LEU A 87 5.98 16.73 11.35
N LEU A 88 5.94 18.06 11.53
CA LEU A 88 6.74 18.75 12.55
C LEU A 88 6.42 18.21 13.95
N HIS A 89 5.13 18.03 14.27
CA HIS A 89 4.73 17.47 15.54
C HIS A 89 5.33 16.07 15.76
N LEU A 90 5.17 15.16 14.78
CA LEU A 90 5.80 13.83 14.81
C LEU A 90 7.31 13.89 15.04
N ILE A 91 8.01 14.77 14.33
CA ILE A 91 9.47 14.95 14.44
C ILE A 91 9.87 15.44 15.84
N THR A 92 9.20 16.46 16.37
CA THR A 92 9.55 17.06 17.67
C THR A 92 9.25 16.16 18.87
N GLN A 93 8.35 15.19 18.71
CA GLN A 93 7.90 14.27 19.75
C GLN A 93 8.54 12.87 19.66
N SER A 94 9.48 12.68 18.72
CA SER A 94 10.12 11.39 18.45
C SER A 94 11.65 11.48 18.56
N SER A 95 12.28 10.45 19.12
CA SER A 95 13.74 10.28 19.08
C SER A 95 14.27 10.11 17.65
N ALA A 96 15.58 10.28 17.45
CA ALA A 96 16.20 10.08 16.14
C ALA A 96 15.95 8.67 15.57
N LEU A 97 15.93 7.64 16.43
CA LEU A 97 15.70 6.26 16.03
C LEU A 97 14.24 6.03 15.60
N GLU A 98 13.27 6.57 16.34
CA GLU A 98 11.85 6.51 15.96
C GLU A 98 11.61 7.24 14.64
N GLN A 99 12.21 8.41 14.46
CA GLN A 99 12.11 9.17 13.21
C GLN A 99 12.65 8.40 11.99
N LYS A 100 13.74 7.63 12.14
CA LYS A 100 14.23 6.73 11.08
C LYS A 100 13.13 5.77 10.63
N TRP A 101 12.41 5.16 11.57
CA TRP A 101 11.33 4.22 11.26
C TRP A 101 10.08 4.92 10.74
N LEU A 102 9.73 6.09 11.27
CA LEU A 102 8.63 6.91 10.75
C LEU A 102 8.86 7.30 9.29
N ILE A 103 10.09 7.70 8.93
CA ILE A 103 10.45 7.98 7.52
C ILE A 103 10.20 6.74 6.66
N ARG A 104 10.62 5.54 7.11
CA ARG A 104 10.40 4.29 6.39
C ARG A 104 8.91 3.94 6.24
N MET A 105 8.10 4.18 7.27
CA MET A 105 6.64 4.03 7.21
C MET A 105 6.00 5.00 6.21
N ILE A 106 6.39 6.28 6.23
CA ILE A 106 5.90 7.32 5.30
C ILE A 106 6.28 6.99 3.86
N LEU A 107 7.50 6.50 3.62
CA LEU A 107 7.96 6.06 2.31
C LEU A 107 7.40 4.69 1.89
N LYS A 108 6.75 3.97 2.81
CA LYS A 108 6.23 2.61 2.64
C LYS A 108 7.32 1.60 2.22
N ASP A 109 8.53 1.78 2.74
CA ASP A 109 9.67 0.88 2.53
C ASP A 109 10.46 0.68 3.83
N MET A 110 10.18 -0.44 4.51
CA MET A 110 10.73 -0.75 5.83
C MET A 110 12.15 -1.35 5.80
N LYS A 111 12.58 -1.91 4.66
CA LYS A 111 13.88 -2.59 4.51
C LYS A 111 14.19 -3.60 5.62
N LEU A 112 13.22 -4.45 5.98
CA LEU A 112 13.36 -5.45 7.05
C LEU A 112 14.11 -6.71 6.61
N GLY A 113 14.27 -6.94 5.30
CA GLY A 113 14.88 -8.16 4.77
C GLY A 113 13.96 -9.40 4.83
N VAL A 114 12.69 -9.22 5.19
CA VAL A 114 11.65 -10.26 5.20
C VAL A 114 10.48 -9.86 4.32
N SER A 115 9.80 -10.83 3.73
CA SER A 115 8.62 -10.57 2.89
C SER A 115 7.37 -10.34 3.74
N LYS A 116 6.35 -9.72 3.13
CA LYS A 116 5.05 -9.57 3.78
C LYS A 116 4.40 -10.92 4.09
N GLU A 117 4.64 -11.93 3.24
CA GLU A 117 4.12 -13.28 3.42
C GLU A 117 4.71 -13.90 4.69
N THR A 118 6.01 -13.73 4.95
CA THR A 118 6.64 -14.19 6.19
C THR A 118 6.03 -13.50 7.41
N VAL A 119 5.81 -12.18 7.37
CA VAL A 119 5.20 -11.45 8.48
C VAL A 119 3.78 -11.96 8.78
N LEU A 120 2.97 -12.16 7.73
CA LEU A 120 1.61 -12.69 7.89
C LEU A 120 1.61 -14.11 8.46
N GLN A 121 2.48 -14.99 7.95
CA GLN A 121 2.60 -16.37 8.45
C GLN A 121 3.02 -16.45 9.91
N VAL A 122 3.90 -15.54 10.36
CA VAL A 122 4.29 -15.45 11.78
C VAL A 122 3.12 -14.93 12.63
N PHE A 123 2.28 -14.05 12.10
CA PHE A 123 1.09 -13.55 12.80
C PHE A 123 0.03 -14.63 12.98
N HIS A 124 -0.34 -15.33 11.91
CA HIS A 124 -1.31 -16.43 11.94
C HIS A 124 -1.16 -17.31 10.67
N PRO A 125 -1.29 -18.64 10.74
CA PRO A 125 -1.23 -19.53 9.57
C PRO A 125 -2.15 -19.09 8.41
N ASP A 126 -3.41 -18.76 8.73
CA ASP A 126 -4.44 -18.34 7.77
C ASP A 126 -4.32 -16.87 7.29
N ALA A 127 -3.42 -16.06 7.86
CA ALA A 127 -3.39 -14.61 7.59
C ALA A 127 -3.04 -14.28 6.14
N ALA A 128 -2.15 -15.05 5.53
CA ALA A 128 -1.77 -14.85 4.14
C ALA A 128 -2.96 -15.12 3.19
N GLU A 129 -3.73 -16.18 3.46
CA GLU A 129 -4.90 -16.55 2.66
C GLU A 129 -6.03 -15.53 2.84
N LEU A 130 -6.35 -15.17 4.08
CA LEU A 130 -7.39 -14.18 4.39
C LEU A 130 -7.06 -12.80 3.78
N TYR A 131 -5.79 -12.40 3.84
CA TYR A 131 -5.33 -11.17 3.20
C TYR A 131 -5.49 -11.23 1.67
N ASN A 132 -5.23 -12.38 1.04
CA ASN A 132 -5.34 -12.50 -0.42
C ASN A 132 -6.80 -12.36 -0.91
N VAL A 133 -7.81 -12.68 -0.10
CA VAL A 133 -9.23 -12.58 -0.50
C VAL A 133 -9.93 -11.29 -0.04
N ASN A 134 -9.29 -10.47 0.81
CA ASN A 134 -9.87 -9.21 1.32
C ASN A 134 -8.98 -7.97 1.15
N THR A 135 -7.67 -8.12 1.03
CA THR A 135 -6.67 -7.05 0.99
C THR A 135 -6.79 -6.04 2.15
N ASP A 136 -7.28 -6.48 3.31
CA ASP A 136 -7.55 -5.65 4.49
C ASP A 136 -6.78 -6.17 5.72
N LEU A 137 -5.75 -5.43 6.14
CA LEU A 137 -4.95 -5.76 7.33
C LEU A 137 -5.75 -5.65 8.63
N LYS A 138 -6.72 -4.72 8.72
CA LYS A 138 -7.55 -4.56 9.91
C LYS A 138 -8.44 -5.79 10.09
N LYS A 139 -9.10 -6.25 9.01
CA LYS A 139 -9.92 -7.46 9.03
C LYS A 139 -9.09 -8.68 9.42
N VAL A 140 -7.89 -8.83 8.86
CA VAL A 140 -6.94 -9.90 9.24
C VAL A 140 -6.61 -9.86 10.72
N CYS A 141 -6.18 -8.71 11.24
CA CYS A 141 -5.82 -8.58 12.65
C CYS A 141 -7.00 -8.82 13.61
N GLN A 142 -8.23 -8.46 13.20
CA GLN A 142 -9.44 -8.62 14.02
C GLN A 142 -9.93 -10.06 14.04
N GLN A 143 -10.01 -10.73 12.89
CA GLN A 143 -10.55 -12.08 12.79
C GLN A 143 -9.55 -13.14 13.28
N LEU A 144 -8.25 -12.93 13.05
CA LEU A 144 -7.19 -13.86 13.41
C LEU A 144 -6.42 -13.43 14.66
N HIS A 145 -7.08 -12.71 15.57
CA HIS A 145 -6.45 -12.22 16.81
C HIS A 145 -5.95 -13.36 17.70
N ASN A 146 -6.66 -14.49 17.73
CA ASN A 146 -6.26 -15.68 18.46
C ASN A 146 -5.48 -16.65 17.54
N PRO A 147 -4.17 -16.86 17.74
CA PRO A 147 -3.34 -17.70 16.87
C PRO A 147 -3.71 -19.19 16.91
N SER A 148 -4.56 -19.63 17.85
CA SER A 148 -5.02 -21.01 17.98
C SER A 148 -6.37 -21.27 17.33
N VAL A 149 -7.04 -20.25 16.79
CA VAL A 149 -8.37 -20.38 16.19
C VAL A 149 -8.28 -20.10 14.70
N SER A 150 -8.28 -21.19 13.91
CA SER A 150 -8.34 -21.11 12.46
C SER A 150 -9.72 -20.78 11.94
N LEU A 151 -9.76 -20.18 10.74
CA LEU A 151 -10.99 -19.98 9.99
C LEU A 151 -11.44 -21.28 9.33
N SER A 152 -12.74 -21.54 9.34
CA SER A 152 -13.30 -22.74 8.70
C SER A 152 -13.26 -22.66 7.18
N GLU A 153 -13.52 -21.47 6.61
CA GLU A 153 -13.50 -21.21 5.18
C GLU A 153 -12.99 -19.79 4.91
N VAL A 154 -12.03 -19.68 3.99
CA VAL A 154 -11.52 -18.41 3.48
C VAL A 154 -11.87 -18.32 2.00
N SER A 155 -12.73 -17.38 1.63
CA SER A 155 -13.23 -17.26 0.25
C SER A 155 -13.39 -15.80 -0.16
N ILE A 156 -13.56 -15.60 -1.47
CA ILE A 156 -13.82 -14.28 -2.05
C ILE A 156 -15.23 -13.83 -1.61
N GLU A 157 -15.31 -12.62 -1.06
CA GLU A 157 -16.56 -12.02 -0.60
C GLU A 157 -16.99 -10.87 -1.50
N LEU A 158 -18.31 -10.64 -1.56
CA LEU A 158 -18.87 -9.50 -2.27
C LEU A 158 -18.39 -8.19 -1.63
N PHE A 159 -18.05 -7.21 -2.46
CA PHE A 159 -17.48 -5.91 -2.07
C PHE A 159 -16.15 -5.94 -1.29
N SER A 160 -15.45 -7.08 -1.26
CA SER A 160 -14.10 -7.23 -0.72
C SER A 160 -13.09 -7.43 -1.85
N ALA A 161 -12.06 -6.58 -1.91
CA ALA A 161 -11.04 -6.65 -2.96
C ALA A 161 -10.12 -7.87 -2.74
N PHE A 162 -10.00 -8.74 -3.74
CA PHE A 162 -9.09 -9.87 -3.67
C PHE A 162 -7.85 -9.65 -4.56
N LYS A 163 -6.78 -10.39 -4.31
CA LYS A 163 -5.59 -10.38 -5.15
C LYS A 163 -5.89 -11.17 -6.44
N PRO A 164 -5.86 -10.54 -7.64
CA PRO A 164 -6.09 -11.28 -8.87
C PRO A 164 -5.07 -12.39 -9.07
N MET A 165 -5.49 -13.49 -9.69
CA MET A 165 -4.57 -14.54 -10.12
C MET A 165 -3.60 -13.99 -11.17
N LEU A 166 -2.32 -14.39 -11.08
CA LEU A 166 -1.28 -13.96 -12.01
C LEU A 166 -0.89 -15.10 -12.94
N ALA A 167 -0.49 -14.76 -14.16
CA ALA A 167 0.08 -15.71 -15.11
C ALA A 167 1.61 -15.77 -15.00
N ALA A 168 2.15 -16.98 -14.97
CA ALA A 168 3.59 -17.19 -15.12
C ALA A 168 3.99 -17.12 -16.60
N VAL A 169 5.25 -16.78 -16.87
CA VAL A 169 5.80 -16.86 -18.23
C VAL A 169 5.91 -18.33 -18.62
N ALA A 170 5.19 -18.73 -19.66
CA ALA A 170 5.15 -20.11 -20.12
C ALA A 170 6.26 -20.41 -21.14
N ASN A 171 6.71 -21.67 -21.18
CA ASN A 171 7.62 -22.14 -22.21
C ASN A 171 6.82 -22.88 -23.28
N ILE A 172 6.67 -22.28 -24.46
CA ILE A 172 5.87 -22.83 -25.57
C ILE A 172 6.27 -24.26 -25.91
N ARG A 173 7.58 -24.61 -25.85
CA ARG A 173 8.05 -25.97 -26.17
C ARG A 173 7.55 -27.03 -25.19
N ASN A 174 7.20 -26.62 -23.97
CA ASN A 174 6.74 -27.50 -22.90
C ASN A 174 5.29 -27.20 -22.50
N ILE A 175 4.54 -26.44 -23.30
CA ILE A 175 3.21 -25.94 -22.89
C ILE A 175 2.24 -27.07 -22.61
N GLU A 176 2.20 -28.11 -23.46
CA GLU A 176 1.34 -29.27 -23.27
C GLU A 176 1.62 -29.96 -21.92
N LYS A 177 2.90 -30.14 -21.60
CA LYS A 177 3.32 -30.70 -20.30
C LYS A 177 2.96 -29.77 -19.14
N GLN A 178 3.14 -28.45 -19.29
CA GLN A 178 2.76 -27.46 -18.28
C GLN A 178 1.24 -27.45 -18.03
N MET A 179 0.44 -27.78 -19.05
CA MET A 179 -1.01 -27.93 -18.97
C MET A 179 -1.47 -29.34 -18.58
N GLY A 180 -0.55 -30.19 -18.12
CA GLY A 180 -0.86 -31.55 -17.67
C GLY A 180 -1.32 -32.49 -18.81
N ASN A 181 -0.90 -32.22 -20.04
CA ASN A 181 -1.29 -32.95 -21.26
C ASN A 181 -2.81 -33.09 -21.42
N SER A 182 -3.55 -32.09 -20.97
CA SER A 182 -5.02 -32.02 -21.03
C SER A 182 -5.45 -30.82 -21.89
N PRO A 183 -6.67 -30.80 -22.45
CA PRO A 183 -7.18 -29.62 -23.13
C PRO A 183 -7.10 -28.37 -22.26
N PHE A 184 -6.68 -27.26 -22.85
CA PHE A 184 -6.55 -25.97 -22.19
C PHE A 184 -7.11 -24.85 -23.07
N TYR A 185 -7.45 -23.73 -22.43
CA TYR A 185 -7.98 -22.55 -23.13
C TYR A 185 -6.85 -21.64 -23.64
N LEU A 186 -7.12 -20.98 -24.76
CA LEU A 186 -6.29 -19.93 -25.31
C LEU A 186 -7.15 -18.66 -25.42
N GLU A 187 -6.72 -17.61 -24.73
CA GLU A 187 -7.40 -16.32 -24.72
C GLU A 187 -6.42 -15.23 -25.11
N THR A 188 -6.91 -14.19 -25.80
CA THR A 188 -6.09 -13.04 -26.15
C THR A 188 -5.69 -12.29 -24.89
N LYS A 189 -4.38 -12.08 -24.70
CA LYS A 189 -3.90 -11.19 -23.64
C LYS A 189 -4.16 -9.74 -24.03
N LEU A 190 -5.19 -9.16 -23.44
CA LEU A 190 -5.50 -7.73 -23.60
C LEU A 190 -4.41 -6.87 -22.92
N ASP A 191 -4.22 -5.66 -23.46
CA ASP A 191 -3.26 -4.67 -22.97
C ASP A 191 -4.03 -3.45 -22.44
N GLY A 192 -4.63 -3.63 -21.26
CA GLY A 192 -5.45 -2.64 -20.58
C GLY A 192 -5.11 -2.54 -19.10
N GLU A 193 -6.11 -2.22 -18.28
CA GLU A 193 -5.96 -2.18 -16.82
C GLU A 193 -6.80 -3.26 -16.14
N ARG A 194 -6.15 -4.18 -15.42
CA ARG A 194 -6.85 -5.22 -14.64
C ARG A 194 -7.81 -4.60 -13.62
N ILE A 195 -9.08 -5.01 -13.70
CA ILE A 195 -10.15 -4.53 -12.84
C ILE A 195 -11.05 -5.68 -12.37
N GLN A 196 -11.45 -5.62 -11.09
CA GLN A 196 -12.49 -6.46 -10.52
C GLN A 196 -13.77 -5.63 -10.39
N LEU A 197 -14.90 -6.19 -10.80
CA LEU A 197 -16.21 -5.59 -10.66
C LEU A 197 -17.07 -6.43 -9.70
N HIS A 198 -17.56 -5.79 -8.64
CA HIS A 198 -18.50 -6.37 -7.70
C HIS A 198 -19.84 -5.67 -7.86
N LYS A 199 -20.92 -6.44 -8.01
CA LYS A 199 -22.29 -5.93 -8.19
C LYS A 199 -23.22 -6.56 -7.15
N ASP A 200 -24.10 -5.75 -6.56
CA ASP A 200 -25.29 -6.19 -5.84
C ASP A 200 -26.47 -5.26 -6.16
N GLY A 201 -27.42 -5.73 -6.96
CA GLY A 201 -28.50 -4.87 -7.46
C GLY A 201 -27.95 -3.65 -8.21
N ASP A 202 -28.24 -2.46 -7.70
CA ASP A 202 -27.80 -1.18 -8.27
C ASP A 202 -26.49 -0.67 -7.65
N VAL A 203 -25.86 -1.44 -6.77
CA VAL A 203 -24.60 -1.06 -6.09
C VAL A 203 -23.43 -1.75 -6.78
N TYR A 204 -22.45 -0.95 -7.16
CA TYR A 204 -21.25 -1.40 -7.86
C TYR A 204 -19.98 -0.97 -7.12
N LYS A 205 -18.97 -1.83 -7.11
CA LYS A 205 -17.61 -1.48 -6.71
C LYS A 205 -16.58 -1.99 -7.70
N TYR A 206 -15.54 -1.20 -7.89
CA TYR A 206 -14.45 -1.51 -8.82
C TYR A 206 -13.12 -1.50 -8.09
N PHE A 207 -12.36 -2.58 -8.18
CA PHE A 207 -11.05 -2.69 -7.54
C PHE A 207 -9.95 -2.95 -8.57
N SER A 208 -8.90 -2.14 -8.54
CA SER A 208 -7.71 -2.34 -9.37
C SER A 208 -6.93 -3.58 -8.94
N ARG A 209 -5.93 -3.97 -9.75
CA ARG A 209 -4.96 -5.03 -9.41
C ARG A 209 -4.37 -4.95 -7.99
N ASN A 210 -4.15 -3.74 -7.49
CA ASN A 210 -3.56 -3.48 -6.18
C ASN A 210 -4.63 -3.14 -5.12
N ALA A 211 -5.89 -3.54 -5.34
CA ALA A 211 -7.02 -3.36 -4.44
C ALA A 211 -7.40 -1.90 -4.12
N PHE A 212 -6.91 -0.92 -4.89
CA PHE A 212 -7.45 0.44 -4.81
C PHE A 212 -8.83 0.49 -5.44
N GLU A 213 -9.76 1.18 -4.77
CA GLU A 213 -11.12 1.37 -5.23
C GLU A 213 -11.21 2.48 -6.30
N TYR A 214 -11.77 2.14 -7.46
CA TYR A 214 -11.98 3.03 -8.61
C TYR A 214 -13.47 3.28 -8.90
N THR A 215 -14.34 2.97 -7.93
CA THR A 215 -15.80 3.12 -8.05
C THR A 215 -16.21 4.54 -8.45
N GLN A 216 -15.52 5.57 -7.94
CA GLN A 216 -15.80 6.97 -8.31
C GLN A 216 -15.60 7.26 -9.80
N GLN A 217 -14.72 6.54 -10.47
CA GLN A 217 -14.45 6.71 -11.89
C GLN A 217 -15.45 5.92 -12.74
N PHE A 218 -15.64 4.63 -12.41
CA PHE A 218 -16.44 3.72 -13.24
C PHE A 218 -17.95 3.78 -12.95
N GLY A 219 -18.34 4.13 -11.73
CA GLY A 219 -19.72 4.39 -11.30
C GLY A 219 -20.20 3.49 -10.16
N GLY A 220 -20.65 4.06 -9.05
CA GLY A 220 -21.21 3.30 -7.93
C GLY A 220 -22.66 2.86 -8.13
N SER A 221 -23.34 3.43 -9.11
CA SER A 221 -24.73 3.14 -9.46
C SER A 221 -25.00 3.26 -10.97
N PRO A 222 -26.16 2.81 -11.47
CA PRO A 222 -26.52 2.94 -12.89
C PRO A 222 -26.66 4.38 -13.40
N LEU A 223 -26.60 5.37 -12.51
CA LEU A 223 -26.83 6.78 -12.82
C LEU A 223 -25.53 7.59 -12.95
N GLU A 224 -24.37 7.02 -12.62
CA GLU A 224 -23.10 7.75 -12.54
C GLU A 224 -21.92 6.93 -13.08
N GLY A 225 -20.82 7.62 -13.40
CA GLY A 225 -19.56 7.01 -13.79
C GLY A 225 -19.40 6.76 -15.28
N SER A 226 -18.19 6.35 -15.67
CA SER A 226 -17.81 6.16 -17.07
C SER A 226 -18.22 4.82 -17.67
N LEU A 227 -18.65 3.85 -16.86
CA LEU A 227 -18.95 2.47 -17.31
C LEU A 227 -20.32 1.96 -16.84
N THR A 228 -20.60 2.02 -15.53
CA THR A 228 -21.79 1.40 -14.91
C THR A 228 -23.11 1.72 -15.63
N PRO A 229 -23.38 2.97 -16.07
CA PRO A 229 -24.62 3.31 -16.77
C PRO A 229 -24.80 2.57 -18.09
N TYR A 230 -23.69 2.20 -18.75
CA TYR A 230 -23.70 1.54 -20.05
C TYR A 230 -23.79 0.01 -19.94
N ILE A 231 -23.37 -0.57 -18.81
CA ILE A 231 -23.35 -2.03 -18.61
C ILE A 231 -24.48 -2.55 -17.72
N HIS A 232 -25.19 -1.69 -16.98
CA HIS A 232 -26.21 -2.11 -16.03
C HIS A 232 -27.30 -2.99 -16.67
N ASN A 233 -27.81 -2.58 -17.83
CA ASN A 233 -28.85 -3.30 -18.57
C ASN A 233 -28.32 -4.48 -19.40
N VAL A 234 -27.02 -4.74 -19.41
CA VAL A 234 -26.40 -5.88 -20.11
C VAL A 234 -26.50 -7.16 -19.26
N PHE A 235 -26.54 -7.03 -17.93
CA PHE A 235 -26.73 -8.16 -17.04
C PHE A 235 -28.10 -8.80 -17.27
N LYS A 236 -28.15 -10.14 -17.28
CA LYS A 236 -29.43 -10.87 -17.34
C LYS A 236 -30.26 -10.57 -16.10
N SER A 237 -31.59 -10.56 -16.24
CA SER A 237 -32.53 -10.21 -15.17
C SER A 237 -32.42 -11.08 -13.91
N ASN A 238 -31.88 -12.30 -14.02
CA ASN A 238 -31.67 -13.20 -12.89
C ASN A 238 -30.33 -12.97 -12.16
N VAL A 239 -29.46 -12.08 -12.63
CA VAL A 239 -28.16 -11.77 -12.01
C VAL A 239 -28.33 -10.58 -11.07
N VAL A 240 -28.65 -10.88 -9.81
CA VAL A 240 -28.76 -9.87 -8.75
C VAL A 240 -27.37 -9.41 -8.30
N ASN A 241 -26.52 -10.38 -7.94
CA ASN A 241 -25.14 -10.15 -7.54
C ASN A 241 -24.15 -10.93 -8.41
N CYS A 242 -22.95 -10.39 -8.57
CA CYS A 242 -21.84 -11.07 -9.23
C CYS A 242 -20.50 -10.41 -8.89
N ILE A 243 -19.42 -11.20 -9.08
CA ILE A 243 -18.05 -10.72 -9.07
C ILE A 243 -17.44 -11.10 -10.42
N LEU A 244 -16.90 -10.12 -11.13
CA LEU A 244 -16.21 -10.30 -12.41
C LEU A 244 -14.75 -9.87 -12.26
N ASP A 245 -13.86 -10.56 -13.00
CA ASP A 245 -12.44 -10.25 -13.08
C ASP A 245 -12.08 -10.12 -14.56
N GLY A 246 -11.51 -8.98 -14.96
CA GLY A 246 -11.29 -8.66 -16.36
C GLY A 246 -10.31 -7.53 -16.58
N GLU A 247 -10.19 -7.12 -17.83
CA GLU A 247 -9.35 -6.00 -18.25
C GLU A 247 -10.25 -4.86 -18.74
N MET A 248 -10.02 -3.65 -18.24
CA MET A 248 -10.66 -2.42 -18.72
C MET A 248 -9.99 -1.92 -20.00
#